data_AF-A0A357AES1-F1
#
_entry.id   AF-A0A357AES1-F1
#
_cell.length_a   1.000
_cell.length_b   1.000
_cell.length_c   1.000
_cell.angle_alpha   90.00
_cell.angle_beta   90.00
_cell.angle_gamma   90.00
#
_symmetry.space_group_name_H-M   'P 1'
#
loop_
_entity.id
_entity.type
_entity.pdbx_description
1 polymer ?
#
loop_
_entity_poly.entity_id
_entity_poly.type
_entity_poly.pdbx_seq_one_letter_code
_entity_poly.pdbx_strand_id
1 'polypeptide(L)'
;QMSMLKAIEAGVDIVDTAISPLSSGTSQPTTESLVLSLIGTEKDPKLNLDSLNNTADYFKNVMKKYQDDGTYNIKVLMTEPKTLQYQIPGGMLSNLISQMKSLNASDKYEEVLAEVPKVRKDLGFPPLVTPMSQMV
;
A
#
# COMPACT_ATOMS: atom_id res chain seq x y z
N GLN A 1 -6.93 4.50 5.49
CA GLN A 1 -7.06 5.54 6.53
C GLN A 1 -8.28 5.29 7.44
N MET A 2 -9.50 5.14 6.91
CA MET A 2 -10.70 4.88 7.73
C MET A 2 -10.57 3.71 8.71
N SER A 3 -10.02 2.57 8.26
CA SER A 3 -9.83 1.40 9.12
C SER A 3 -8.91 1.66 10.32
N MET A 4 -7.90 2.54 10.17
CA MET A 4 -6.99 2.88 11.27
C MET A 4 -7.69 3.72 12.33
N LEU A 5 -8.47 4.73 11.92
CA LEU A 5 -9.24 5.53 12.87
C LEU A 5 -10.23 4.67 13.65
N LYS A 6 -10.93 3.74 12.98
CA LYS A 6 -11.83 2.80 13.66
C LYS A 6 -11.10 1.84 14.60
N ALA A 7 -9.89 1.39 14.26
CA ALA A 7 -9.08 0.59 15.17
C ALA A 7 -8.64 1.39 16.42
N ILE A 8 -8.27 2.67 16.25
CA ILE A 8 -7.90 3.58 17.35
C ILE A 8 -9.10 3.84 18.26
N GLU A 9 -10.27 4.12 17.70
CA GLU A 9 -11.53 4.23 18.44
C GLU A 9 -11.85 2.95 19.23
N ALA A 10 -11.55 1.78 18.66
CA ALA A 10 -11.73 0.48 19.31
C ALA A 10 -10.64 0.14 20.34
N GLY A 11 -9.62 0.98 20.50
CA GLY A 11 -8.60 0.84 21.53
C GLY A 11 -7.33 0.10 21.12
N VAL A 12 -6.99 0.02 19.83
CA VAL A 12 -5.68 -0.51 19.39
C VAL A 12 -4.53 0.33 19.99
N ASP A 13 -3.46 -0.34 20.43
CA ASP A 13 -2.32 0.33 21.05
C ASP A 13 -1.33 0.93 20.03
N ILE A 14 -1.14 0.24 18.89
CA ILE A 14 -0.12 0.59 17.88
C ILE A 14 -0.72 0.44 16.49
N VAL A 15 -0.36 1.37 15.60
CA VAL A 15 -0.73 1.35 14.18
C VAL A 15 0.49 1.61 13.32
N ASP A 16 0.57 0.92 12.18
CA ASP A 16 1.63 1.14 11.20
C ASP A 16 1.22 2.22 10.19
N THR A 17 2.11 3.19 9.99
CA THR A 17 1.96 4.27 9.01
C THR A 17 3.23 4.47 8.21
N ALA A 18 3.13 5.20 7.10
CA ALA A 18 4.26 5.61 6.28
C ALA A 18 4.28 7.14 6.12
N ILE A 19 5.48 7.71 6.06
CA ILE A 19 5.67 9.14 5.80
C ILE A 19 5.07 9.54 4.45
N SER A 20 4.50 10.74 4.33
CA SER A 20 3.61 11.10 3.23
C SER A 20 4.11 10.77 1.81
N PRO A 21 5.39 11.01 1.42
CA PRO A 21 5.84 10.69 0.06
C PRO A 21 5.89 9.20 -0.27
N LEU A 22 5.90 8.33 0.75
CA LEU A 22 5.96 6.87 0.63
C LEU A 22 4.66 6.19 1.06
N SER A 23 3.62 6.97 1.36
CA SER A 23 2.34 6.49 1.89
C SER A 23 1.28 6.30 0.80
N SER A 24 0.13 5.73 1.18
CA SER A 24 -1.05 5.56 0.32
C SER A 24 -0.89 4.54 -0.81
N GLY A 25 -1.96 4.34 -1.60
CA GLY A 25 -2.01 3.32 -2.64
C GLY A 25 -1.79 1.92 -2.06
N THR A 26 -0.74 1.26 -2.52
CA THR A 26 -0.30 -0.06 -2.04
C THR A 26 0.55 -0.04 -0.77
N SER A 27 0.87 1.15 -0.25
CA SER A 27 1.63 1.36 0.99
C SER A 27 0.70 1.56 2.20
N GLN A 28 1.30 1.91 3.34
CA GLN A 28 0.58 2.20 4.58
C GLN A 28 -0.12 3.57 4.56
N PRO A 29 -1.10 3.80 5.46
CA PRO A 29 -1.69 5.11 5.66
C PRO A 29 -0.65 6.18 6.03
N THR A 30 -0.94 7.43 5.65
CA THR A 30 -0.06 8.58 5.88
C THR A 30 0.09 8.92 7.36
N THR A 31 1.32 8.97 7.85
CA THR A 31 1.66 9.29 9.24
C THR A 31 1.14 10.68 9.63
N GLU A 32 1.46 11.70 8.84
CA GLU A 32 1.16 13.11 9.14
C GLU A 32 -0.35 13.35 9.22
N SER A 33 -1.10 12.81 8.26
CA SER A 33 -2.56 12.92 8.25
C SER A 33 -3.19 12.24 9.46
N LEU A 34 -2.69 11.07 9.86
CA LEU A 34 -3.20 10.37 11.03
C LEU A 34 -2.89 11.13 12.32
N VAL A 35 -1.66 11.60 12.49
CA VAL A 35 -1.26 12.41 13.65
C VAL A 35 -2.12 13.67 13.75
N LEU A 36 -2.24 14.44 12.66
CA LEU A 36 -3.05 15.66 12.61
C LEU A 36 -4.51 15.40 12.99
N SER A 37 -5.08 14.26 12.59
CA SER A 37 -6.46 13.90 12.92
C SER A 37 -6.70 13.55 14.40
N LEU A 38 -5.63 13.22 15.14
CA LEU A 38 -5.69 12.81 16.55
C LEU A 38 -5.27 13.93 17.51
N ILE A 39 -4.77 15.07 17.02
CA ILE A 39 -4.35 16.20 17.86
C ILE A 39 -5.51 16.66 18.75
N GLY A 40 -5.25 16.78 20.04
CA GLY A 40 -6.25 17.21 21.02
C GLY A 40 -7.24 16.14 21.46
N THR A 41 -7.15 14.93 20.91
CA THR A 41 -7.91 13.77 21.40
C THR A 41 -7.14 13.05 22.52
N GLU A 42 -7.81 12.15 23.24
CA GLU A 42 -7.15 11.26 24.22
C GLU A 42 -6.15 10.28 23.58
N LYS A 43 -6.25 10.07 22.25
CA LYS A 43 -5.40 9.17 21.48
C LYS A 43 -4.30 9.92 20.72
N ASP A 44 -4.04 11.17 21.06
CA ASP A 44 -2.96 11.97 20.48
C ASP A 44 -1.59 11.33 20.76
N PRO A 45 -0.84 10.90 19.72
CA PRO A 45 0.45 10.23 19.91
C PRO A 45 1.59 11.19 20.27
N LYS A 46 1.35 12.51 20.31
CA LYS A 46 2.32 13.55 20.68
C LYS A 46 3.61 13.52 19.84
N LEU A 47 3.50 13.15 18.57
CA LEU A 47 4.62 13.16 17.63
C LEU A 47 4.98 14.60 17.22
N ASN A 48 6.27 14.88 17.06
CA ASN A 48 6.77 16.19 16.64
C ASN A 48 6.51 16.41 15.14
N LEU A 49 5.59 17.32 14.81
CA LEU A 49 5.20 17.61 13.43
C LEU A 49 6.34 18.17 12.59
N ASP A 50 7.23 18.98 13.15
CA ASP A 50 8.37 19.55 12.41
C ASP A 50 9.33 18.46 11.94
N SER A 51 9.56 17.47 12.81
CA SER A 51 10.38 16.29 12.50
C SER A 51 9.75 15.44 11.41
N LEU A 52 8.42 15.26 11.45
CA LEU A 52 7.69 14.57 10.39
C LEU A 52 7.79 15.33 9.06
N ASN A 53 7.56 16.64 9.05
CA ASN A 53 7.65 17.47 7.85
C ASN A 53 9.06 17.45 7.24
N ASN A 54 10.10 17.59 8.06
CA ASN A 54 11.48 17.49 7.59
C ASN A 54 11.79 16.11 6.99
N THR A 55 11.24 15.04 7.57
CA THR A 55 11.38 13.68 7.03
C THR A 55 10.64 13.53 5.70
N ALA A 56 9.44 14.08 5.59
CA ALA A 56 8.67 14.09 4.35
C ALA A 56 9.41 14.85 3.24
N ASP A 57 9.97 16.02 3.53
CA ASP A 57 10.73 16.81 2.55
C ASP A 57 11.98 16.07 2.06
N TYR A 58 12.69 15.37 2.95
CA TYR A 58 13.79 14.49 2.56
C TYR A 58 13.32 13.41 1.59
N PHE A 59 12.29 12.64 1.95
CA PHE A 59 11.82 11.54 1.11
C PHE A 59 11.16 12.00 -0.19
N LYS A 60 10.60 13.22 -0.23
CA LYS A 60 10.08 13.81 -1.46
C LYS A 60 11.19 13.95 -2.53
N ASN A 61 12.38 14.37 -2.13
CA ASN A 61 13.54 14.46 -3.02
C ASN A 61 14.03 13.06 -3.45
N VAL A 62 14.02 12.10 -2.54
CA VAL A 62 14.36 10.69 -2.86
C VAL A 62 13.37 10.12 -3.87
N MET A 63 12.07 10.35 -3.68
CA MET A 63 11.02 9.87 -4.56
C MET A 63 11.11 10.46 -5.96
N LYS A 64 11.48 11.73 -6.08
CA LYS A 64 11.69 12.38 -7.37
C LYS A 64 12.70 11.62 -8.24
N LYS A 65 13.83 11.18 -7.66
CA LYS A 65 14.83 10.36 -8.35
C LYS A 65 14.22 9.09 -8.97
N TYR A 66 13.41 8.35 -8.22
CA TYR A 66 12.79 7.09 -8.67
C TYR A 66 11.60 7.29 -9.60
N GLN A 67 10.99 8.48 -9.59
CA GLN A 67 10.00 8.88 -10.59
C GLN A 67 10.69 9.20 -11.92
N ASP A 68 11.79 9.96 -11.86
CA ASP A 68 12.56 10.38 -13.04
C ASP A 68 13.21 9.18 -13.76
N ASP A 69 13.65 8.15 -13.04
CA ASP A 69 14.24 6.93 -13.62
C ASP A 69 13.21 5.85 -14.04
N GLY A 70 11.92 6.09 -13.77
CA GLY A 70 10.82 5.20 -14.14
C GLY A 70 10.73 3.91 -13.32
N THR A 71 11.52 3.76 -12.25
CA THR A 71 11.41 2.64 -11.30
C THR A 71 10.09 2.69 -10.54
N TYR A 72 9.59 3.90 -10.28
CA TYR A 72 8.38 4.12 -9.51
C TYR A 72 7.13 4.22 -10.39
N ASN A 73 6.25 3.22 -10.29
CA ASN A 73 5.02 3.18 -11.08
C ASN A 73 3.88 3.95 -10.41
N ILE A 74 3.42 5.03 -11.03
CA ILE A 74 2.33 5.88 -10.52
C ILE A 74 1.02 5.09 -10.32
N LYS A 75 0.78 4.01 -11.09
CA LYS A 75 -0.44 3.20 -10.94
C LYS A 75 -0.61 2.61 -9.54
N VAL A 76 0.47 2.31 -8.82
CA VAL A 76 0.39 1.69 -7.48
C VAL A 76 0.15 2.70 -6.35
N LEU A 77 0.14 4.00 -6.67
CA LEU A 77 -0.16 5.08 -5.74
C LEU A 77 -1.66 5.36 -5.61
N MET A 78 -2.42 4.98 -6.63
CA MET A 78 -3.85 5.25 -6.69
C MET A 78 -4.61 4.21 -5.88
N THR A 79 -5.69 4.64 -5.26
CA THR A 79 -6.64 3.72 -4.62
C THR A 79 -7.29 2.86 -5.70
N GLU A 80 -7.17 1.55 -5.57
CA GLU A 80 -7.81 0.58 -6.47
C GLU A 80 -8.81 -0.29 -5.69
N PRO A 81 -10.11 0.06 -5.70
CA PRO A 81 -11.14 -0.69 -4.98
C PRO A 81 -11.32 -2.13 -5.46
N LYS A 82 -11.00 -2.43 -6.73
CA LYS A 82 -11.09 -3.80 -7.26
C LYS A 82 -10.15 -4.78 -6.53
N THR A 83 -9.20 -4.29 -5.74
CA THR A 83 -8.38 -5.13 -4.84
C THR A 83 -9.22 -6.01 -3.92
N LEU A 84 -10.42 -5.58 -3.54
CA LEU A 84 -11.33 -6.40 -2.74
C LEU A 84 -11.88 -7.62 -3.50
N GLN A 85 -11.87 -7.60 -4.84
CA GLN A 85 -12.34 -8.68 -5.69
C GLN A 85 -11.25 -9.73 -5.93
N TYR A 86 -10.06 -9.31 -6.36
CA TYR A 86 -8.96 -10.23 -6.69
C TYR A 86 -8.01 -10.50 -5.51
N GLN A 87 -8.08 -9.72 -4.43
CA GLN A 87 -7.41 -9.97 -3.14
C GLN A 87 -5.88 -10.11 -3.20
N ILE A 88 -5.26 -9.48 -4.21
CA ILE A 88 -3.81 -9.43 -4.37
C ILE A 88 -3.22 -8.43 -3.38
N PRO A 89 -2.23 -8.82 -2.55
CA PRO A 89 -1.52 -7.90 -1.67
C PRO A 89 -0.84 -6.77 -2.46
N GLY A 90 -0.79 -5.56 -1.90
CA GLY A 90 -0.21 -4.39 -2.58
C GLY A 90 1.23 -4.61 -3.08
N GLY A 91 2.09 -5.19 -2.24
CA GLY A 91 3.47 -5.53 -2.62
C GLY A 91 3.57 -6.64 -3.67
N MET A 92 2.58 -7.54 -3.75
CA MET A 92 2.50 -8.52 -4.83
C MET A 92 2.07 -7.85 -6.13
N LEU A 93 1.14 -6.89 -6.09
CA LEU A 93 0.62 -6.21 -7.28
C LEU A 93 1.72 -5.43 -8.03
N SER A 94 2.54 -4.68 -7.29
CA SER A 94 3.67 -3.95 -7.88
C SER A 94 4.69 -4.90 -8.53
N ASN A 95 4.99 -6.01 -7.86
CA ASN A 95 5.87 -7.05 -8.40
C ASN A 95 5.29 -7.73 -9.64
N LEU A 96 4.01 -8.07 -9.63
CA LEU A 96 3.30 -8.67 -10.77
C LEU A 96 3.35 -7.75 -11.99
N ILE A 97 3.07 -6.44 -11.82
CA ILE A 97 3.16 -5.47 -12.93
C ILE A 97 4.57 -5.42 -13.51
N SER A 98 5.59 -5.43 -12.65
CA SER A 98 7.00 -5.43 -13.09
C SER A 98 7.34 -6.70 -13.88
N GLN A 99 6.91 -7.88 -13.41
CA GLN A 99 7.10 -9.16 -14.08
C GLN A 99 6.37 -9.24 -15.42
N MET A 100 5.11 -8.78 -15.49
CA MET A 100 4.36 -8.78 -16.75
C MET A 100 4.99 -7.86 -17.79
N LYS A 101 5.59 -6.75 -17.35
CA LYS A 101 6.37 -5.86 -18.23
C LYS A 101 7.62 -6.56 -18.76
N SER A 102 8.37 -7.27 -17.92
CA SER A 102 9.57 -8.00 -18.37
C SER A 102 9.25 -9.17 -19.31
N LEU A 103 8.07 -9.77 -19.18
CA LEU A 103 7.57 -10.85 -20.03
C LEU A 103 6.85 -10.36 -21.30
N ASN A 104 6.76 -9.05 -21.54
CA ASN A 104 5.97 -8.45 -22.63
C ASN A 104 4.50 -8.91 -22.65
N ALA A 105 3.90 -9.14 -21.48
CA ALA A 105 2.54 -9.67 -21.30
C ALA A 105 1.61 -8.66 -20.61
N SER A 106 1.91 -7.36 -20.71
CA SER A 106 1.17 -6.32 -19.98
C SER A 106 -0.29 -6.16 -20.45
N ASP A 107 -0.58 -6.60 -21.67
CA ASP A 107 -1.91 -6.68 -22.27
C ASP A 107 -2.83 -7.69 -21.56
N LYS A 108 -2.26 -8.71 -20.92
CA LYS A 108 -3.00 -9.77 -20.20
C LYS A 108 -3.32 -9.43 -18.75
N TYR A 109 -3.07 -8.20 -18.31
CA TYR A 109 -3.18 -7.80 -16.91
C TYR A 109 -4.55 -8.13 -16.30
N GLU A 110 -5.64 -7.72 -16.95
CA GLU A 110 -6.99 -7.98 -16.45
C GLU A 110 -7.34 -9.48 -16.45
N GLU A 111 -6.84 -10.26 -17.42
CA GLU A 111 -7.04 -11.72 -17.46
C GLU A 111 -6.35 -12.42 -16.28
N VAL A 112 -5.11 -12.02 -15.97
CA VAL A 112 -4.37 -12.55 -14.82
C VAL A 112 -5.08 -12.20 -13.51
N LEU A 113 -5.54 -10.95 -13.34
CA LEU A 113 -6.29 -10.55 -12.15
C LEU A 113 -7.58 -11.35 -11.97
N ALA A 114 -8.27 -11.69 -13.07
CA ALA A 114 -9.50 -12.48 -13.04
C ALA A 114 -9.26 -13.97 -12.73
N GLU A 115 -8.04 -14.47 -12.96
CA GLU A 115 -7.67 -15.87 -12.74
C GLU A 115 -7.23 -16.15 -11.29
N VAL A 116 -6.57 -15.18 -10.64
CA VAL A 116 -6.11 -15.27 -9.24
C VAL A 116 -7.17 -15.82 -8.27
N PRO A 117 -8.42 -15.30 -8.21
CA PRO A 117 -9.42 -15.83 -7.28
C PRO A 117 -9.86 -17.27 -7.63
N LYS A 118 -9.75 -17.70 -8.89
CA LYS A 118 -10.06 -19.08 -9.30
C LYS A 118 -8.96 -20.04 -8.83
N VAL A 119 -7.70 -19.71 -9.11
CA VAL A 119 -6.54 -20.51 -8.64
C VAL A 119 -6.52 -20.56 -7.12
N ARG A 120 -6.78 -19.44 -6.43
CA ARG A 120 -6.91 -19.41 -4.97
C ARG A 120 -7.99 -20.37 -4.46
N LYS A 121 -9.14 -20.45 -5.14
CA LYS A 121 -10.21 -21.39 -4.80
C LYS A 121 -9.77 -22.84 -5.00
N ASP A 122 -9.09 -23.13 -6.10
CA ASP A 122 -8.59 -24.49 -6.40
C ASP A 122 -7.55 -24.95 -5.37
N LEU A 123 -6.78 -24.02 -4.81
CA LEU A 123 -5.84 -24.27 -3.71
C LEU A 123 -6.48 -24.28 -2.31
N GLY A 124 -7.81 -24.17 -2.20
CA GLY A 124 -8.53 -24.24 -0.92
C GLY A 124 -8.56 -22.94 -0.11
N PHE A 125 -8.58 -21.79 -0.79
CA PHE A 125 -8.63 -20.44 -0.19
C PHE A 125 -7.50 -20.08 0.79
N PRO A 126 -6.21 -20.36 0.48
CA PRO A 126 -5.13 -19.96 1.35
C PRO A 126 -5.10 -18.43 1.50
N PRO A 127 -4.60 -17.90 2.64
CA PRO A 127 -4.26 -16.49 2.75
C PRO A 127 -3.23 -16.12 1.68
N LEU A 128 -3.51 -15.07 0.90
CA LEU A 128 -2.55 -14.57 -0.08
C LEU A 128 -1.55 -13.65 0.63
N VAL A 129 -0.50 -14.26 1.15
CA VAL A 129 0.69 -13.58 1.70
C VAL A 129 1.91 -14.37 1.24
N THR A 130 3.08 -13.76 1.16
CA THR A 130 4.33 -14.46 0.81
C THR A 130 4.55 -15.68 1.72
N PRO A 131 4.88 -16.87 1.18
CA PRO A 131 5.16 -17.17 -0.23
C PRO A 131 3.92 -17.53 -1.07
N MET A 132 2.78 -17.83 -0.44
CA MET A 132 1.57 -18.32 -1.11
C MET A 132 1.06 -17.37 -2.19
N SER A 133 1.16 -16.07 -1.96
CA SER A 133 0.77 -15.06 -2.94
C SER A 133 1.55 -15.16 -4.25
N GLN A 134 2.79 -15.66 -4.24
CA GLN A 134 3.56 -15.85 -5.49
C GLN A 134 3.30 -17.20 -6.17
N MET A 135 2.69 -18.15 -5.45
CA MET A 135 2.35 -19.47 -5.98
C MET A 135 1.00 -19.46 -6.71
N VAL A 136 0.09 -18.58 -6.27
CA VAL A 136 -1.20 -18.29 -6.90
C VAL A 136 -1.01 -17.32 -8.05
#